data_AF-W4E093-F1
#
_entry.id   AF-W4E093-F1
#
_cell.length_a   1.000
_cell.length_b   1.000
_cell.length_c   1.000
_cell.angle_alpha   90.00
_cell.angle_beta   90.00
_cell.angle_gamma   90.00
#
_symmetry.space_group_name_H-M   'P 1'
#
loop_
_entity.id
_entity.type
_entity.pdbx_description
1 polymer ?
#
loop_
_entity_poly.entity_id
_entity_poly.type
_entity_poly.pdbx_seq_one_letter_code
_entity_poly.pdbx_strand_id
1 'polypeptide(L)'
;MITRLGMILKISILAVCLAGCSQAAEPAGAQHVPVTPAPPSEHAKQEENLIPLNTSEPFIGRMELDQATEEFIYGTWKVDKLLGFANSYNDASEYPTGQDIIGDEIVIHQDYFSSKGLEGYEAYQYELTNPRYSITQRHYNRDSFYRVNKLDLPIIGINDEMTVIDIAEASPGLGIPLGFLDVNHSKLILWIEAATFELIRVDESGNK
;
A
#
# COMPACT_ATOMS: atom_id res chain seq x y z
N MET A 1 -47.93 1.82 -1.35
CA MET A 1 -48.25 0.43 -1.73
C MET A 1 -47.66 0.17 -3.10
N ILE A 2 -46.44 -0.38 -3.17
CA ILE A 2 -45.84 -1.13 -4.29
C ILE A 2 -44.79 -2.00 -3.59
N THR A 3 -45.15 -3.25 -3.38
CA THR A 3 -44.26 -4.32 -2.92
C THR A 3 -43.46 -4.80 -4.12
N ARG A 4 -42.12 -4.79 -4.05
CA ARG A 4 -41.29 -5.54 -5.00
C ARG A 4 -40.67 -6.75 -4.30
N LEU A 5 -41.02 -7.87 -4.90
CA LEU A 5 -40.79 -9.24 -4.55
C LEU A 5 -39.50 -9.71 -5.24
N GLY A 6 -38.59 -10.32 -4.47
CA GLY A 6 -37.79 -11.46 -4.91
C GLY A 6 -36.48 -11.19 -5.69
N MET A 7 -35.37 -11.65 -5.12
CA MET A 7 -34.57 -12.74 -5.73
C MET A 7 -33.59 -13.29 -4.69
N ILE A 8 -33.85 -14.53 -4.24
CA ILE A 8 -32.92 -15.30 -3.40
C ILE A 8 -32.00 -16.06 -4.36
N LEU A 9 -30.73 -15.65 -4.42
CA LEU A 9 -29.70 -16.34 -5.21
C LEU A 9 -29.20 -17.57 -4.42
N LYS A 10 -29.59 -18.76 -4.89
CA LYS A 10 -29.05 -20.03 -4.38
C LYS A 10 -27.70 -20.30 -5.04
N ILE A 11 -26.62 -20.23 -4.28
CA ILE A 11 -25.28 -20.64 -4.71
C ILE A 11 -25.12 -22.13 -4.38
N SER A 12 -25.08 -22.97 -5.41
CA SER A 12 -24.74 -24.39 -5.29
C SER A 12 -23.23 -24.56 -5.40
N ILE A 13 -22.61 -25.03 -4.33
CA ILE A 13 -21.18 -25.37 -4.27
C ILE A 13 -21.00 -26.76 -4.88
N LEU A 14 -20.29 -26.85 -6.00
CA LEU A 14 -19.87 -28.12 -6.60
C LEU A 14 -18.46 -28.45 -6.10
N ALA A 15 -18.35 -29.41 -5.19
CA ALA A 15 -17.08 -29.95 -4.72
C ALA A 15 -16.56 -31.00 -5.72
N VAL A 16 -15.38 -30.76 -6.30
CA VAL A 16 -14.66 -31.75 -7.11
C VAL A 16 -13.53 -32.33 -6.26
N CYS A 17 -13.75 -33.55 -5.77
CA CYS A 17 -12.70 -34.37 -5.17
C CYS A 17 -11.88 -35.04 -6.29
N LEU A 18 -10.57 -34.80 -6.35
CA LEU A 18 -9.64 -35.63 -7.11
C LEU A 18 -8.75 -36.39 -6.11
N ALA A 19 -9.12 -37.65 -5.90
CA ALA A 19 -8.24 -38.68 -5.38
C ALA A 19 -7.92 -39.64 -6.54
N GLY A 20 -6.65 -39.98 -6.73
CA GLY A 20 -6.22 -40.90 -7.78
C GLY A 20 -4.74 -41.25 -7.63
N CYS A 21 -4.49 -42.44 -7.10
CA CYS A 21 -3.19 -42.92 -6.64
C CYS A 21 -2.27 -43.45 -7.76
N SER A 22 -1.01 -43.63 -7.36
CA SER A 22 -0.18 -44.83 -7.59
C SER A 22 0.82 -44.88 -8.75
N GLN A 23 2.07 -45.03 -8.31
CA GLN A 23 3.06 -46.06 -8.66
C GLN A 23 4.28 -45.68 -9.51
N ALA A 24 5.41 -46.12 -8.96
CA ALA A 24 6.78 -46.03 -9.41
C ALA A 24 7.13 -47.14 -10.43
N ALA A 25 8.15 -46.89 -11.25
CA ALA A 25 9.09 -47.91 -11.73
C ALA A 25 10.34 -47.22 -12.34
N GLU A 26 11.52 -47.47 -11.78
CA GLU A 26 12.78 -47.52 -12.56
C GLU A 26 12.99 -48.98 -13.04
N PRO A 27 13.80 -49.23 -14.09
CA PRO A 27 15.21 -49.53 -13.80
C PRO A 27 16.27 -49.08 -14.84
N ALA A 28 17.45 -48.73 -14.31
CA ALA A 28 18.83 -49.07 -14.69
C ALA A 28 19.32 -49.09 -16.17
N GLY A 29 20.35 -48.27 -16.42
CA GLY A 29 21.67 -48.75 -16.90
C GLY A 29 22.18 -48.23 -18.25
N ALA A 30 23.25 -47.41 -18.24
CA ALA A 30 24.49 -47.66 -19.02
C ALA A 30 25.50 -46.48 -18.94
N GLN A 31 26.59 -46.75 -18.21
CA GLN A 31 28.01 -46.53 -18.54
C GLN A 31 28.62 -45.13 -18.78
N HIS A 32 29.67 -44.92 -17.96
CA HIS A 32 30.69 -43.88 -17.91
C HIS A 32 31.43 -43.58 -19.22
N VAL A 33 31.70 -42.29 -19.44
CA VAL A 33 32.89 -41.79 -20.16
C VAL A 33 33.63 -40.83 -19.21
N PRO A 34 34.94 -40.99 -18.95
CA PRO A 34 35.67 -40.07 -18.09
C PRO A 34 36.13 -38.85 -18.88
N VAL A 35 35.63 -37.66 -18.53
CA VAL A 35 36.19 -36.38 -19.00
C VAL A 35 37.08 -35.84 -17.87
N THR A 36 38.37 -35.72 -18.16
CA THR A 36 39.38 -35.11 -17.29
C THR A 36 38.99 -33.66 -16.95
N PRO A 37 39.03 -33.22 -15.67
CA PRO A 37 38.73 -31.83 -15.33
C PRO A 37 39.92 -30.93 -15.70
N ALA A 38 39.66 -29.90 -16.50
CA ALA A 38 40.54 -28.74 -16.62
C ALA A 38 40.51 -27.94 -15.29
N PRO A 39 41.61 -27.27 -14.89
CA PRO A 39 41.66 -26.54 -13.63
C PRO A 39 40.66 -25.37 -13.64
N PRO A 40 40.08 -24.99 -12.49
CA PRO A 40 39.15 -23.87 -12.45
C PRO A 40 39.94 -22.59 -12.73
N SER A 41 39.61 -21.94 -13.85
CA SER A 41 39.98 -20.55 -14.09
C SER A 41 39.24 -19.68 -13.08
N GLU A 42 39.93 -19.35 -12.00
CA GLU A 42 39.68 -18.15 -11.21
C GLU A 42 39.63 -16.94 -12.17
N HIS A 43 38.71 -15.99 -11.97
CA HIS A 43 38.36 -14.86 -12.86
C HIS A 43 37.10 -15.01 -13.72
N ALA A 44 35.96 -15.20 -13.06
CA ALA A 44 34.73 -14.51 -13.45
C ALA A 44 34.04 -14.01 -12.18
N LYS A 45 34.60 -12.95 -11.56
CA LYS A 45 33.80 -12.09 -10.69
C LYS A 45 32.89 -11.29 -11.61
N GLN A 46 31.79 -11.90 -12.04
CA GLN A 46 30.61 -11.11 -12.38
C GLN A 46 30.21 -10.43 -11.07
N GLU A 47 30.39 -9.11 -11.02
CA GLU A 47 29.52 -8.27 -10.21
C GLU A 47 28.11 -8.50 -10.74
N GLU A 48 27.45 -9.56 -10.25
CA GLU A 48 26.01 -9.58 -10.21
C GLU A 48 25.63 -8.32 -9.45
N ASN A 49 25.10 -7.37 -10.20
CA ASN A 49 24.38 -6.22 -9.71
C ASN A 49 23.40 -6.78 -8.68
N LEU A 50 23.76 -6.67 -7.40
CA LEU A 50 22.98 -7.14 -6.26
C LEU A 50 21.75 -6.24 -6.21
N ILE A 51 20.76 -6.51 -7.07
CA ILE A 51 19.40 -6.04 -6.88
C ILE A 51 19.07 -6.50 -5.46
N PRO A 52 18.83 -5.59 -4.50
CA PRO A 52 18.39 -6.02 -3.19
C PRO A 52 17.00 -6.62 -3.42
N LEU A 53 16.94 -7.94 -3.54
CA LEU A 53 15.69 -8.67 -3.41
C LEU A 53 15.36 -8.62 -1.93
N ASN A 54 14.85 -7.48 -1.45
CA ASN A 54 14.45 -7.38 -0.07
C ASN A 54 13.18 -8.24 0.11
N THR A 55 13.39 -9.50 0.53
CA THR A 55 12.36 -10.50 0.82
C THR A 55 11.73 -10.29 2.19
N SER A 56 11.94 -9.14 2.83
CA SER A 56 11.31 -8.83 4.12
C SER A 56 9.79 -8.94 4.00
N GLU A 57 9.22 -9.87 4.74
CA GLU A 57 7.79 -9.91 4.98
C GLU A 57 7.35 -8.56 5.54
N PRO A 58 6.27 -7.94 5.00
CA PRO A 58 5.80 -6.68 5.52
C PRO A 58 5.25 -6.88 6.93
N PHE A 59 5.37 -5.86 7.77
CA PHE A 59 4.57 -5.81 8.99
C PHE A 59 3.13 -5.56 8.60
N ILE A 60 2.21 -6.36 9.14
CA ILE A 60 0.76 -6.19 9.01
C ILE A 60 0.18 -6.30 10.42
N GLY A 61 -0.47 -5.25 10.91
CA GLY A 61 -0.97 -5.21 12.27
C GLY A 61 -1.45 -3.83 12.66
N ARG A 62 -1.32 -3.48 13.93
CA ARG A 62 -1.53 -2.12 14.41
C ARG A 62 -0.51 -1.82 15.48
N MET A 63 0.23 -0.72 15.33
CA MET A 63 1.12 -0.18 16.33
C MET A 63 1.03 1.35 16.35
N GLU A 64 1.44 1.95 17.45
CA GLU A 64 1.56 3.41 17.56
C GLU A 64 2.61 3.93 16.56
N LEU A 65 2.53 5.22 16.24
CA LEU A 65 3.56 5.87 15.43
C LEU A 65 4.92 5.81 16.15
N ASP A 66 5.99 5.63 15.38
CA ASP A 66 7.33 5.91 15.87
C ASP A 66 7.68 7.39 15.71
N GLN A 67 8.66 7.86 16.49
CA GLN A 67 9.03 9.28 16.54
C GLN A 67 9.40 9.85 15.16
N ALA A 68 10.09 9.09 14.32
CA ALA A 68 10.47 9.55 12.98
C ALA A 68 9.23 9.78 12.10
N THR A 69 8.25 8.88 12.18
CA THR A 69 6.97 9.01 11.47
C THR A 69 6.16 10.19 12.02
N GLU A 70 6.10 10.39 13.33
CA GLU A 70 5.42 11.55 13.95
C GLU A 70 6.02 12.88 13.46
N GLU A 71 7.34 13.03 13.58
CA GLU A 71 8.08 14.23 13.15
C GLU A 71 7.86 14.51 11.65
N PHE A 72 7.78 13.45 10.83
CA PHE A 72 7.56 13.60 9.41
C PHE A 72 6.13 13.95 9.03
N ILE A 73 5.10 13.37 9.65
CA ILE A 73 3.71 13.59 9.19
C ILE A 73 3.07 14.81 9.83
N TYR A 74 3.50 15.23 11.03
CA TYR A 74 2.87 16.35 11.71
C TYR A 74 3.14 17.66 10.99
N GLY A 75 2.07 18.41 10.70
CA GLY A 75 2.10 19.65 9.95
C GLY A 75 0.81 19.90 9.18
N THR A 76 0.81 21.01 8.45
CA THR A 76 -0.22 21.32 7.47
C THR A 76 0.26 20.92 6.08
N TRP A 77 -0.62 20.29 5.32
CA TRP A 77 -0.35 19.73 4.00
C TRP A 77 -1.39 20.20 3.00
N LYS A 78 -1.00 20.19 1.73
CA LYS A 78 -1.91 20.39 0.60
C LYS A 78 -1.75 19.31 -0.44
N VAL A 79 -2.84 18.97 -1.11
CA VAL A 79 -2.80 18.07 -2.27
C VAL A 79 -2.12 18.76 -3.45
N ASP A 80 -1.06 18.15 -3.97
CA ASP A 80 -0.32 18.62 -5.15
C ASP A 80 -0.88 18.03 -6.44
N LYS A 81 -0.94 16.69 -6.52
CA LYS A 81 -1.40 15.98 -7.72
C LYS A 81 -1.90 14.58 -7.44
N LEU A 82 -2.78 14.10 -8.31
CA LEU A 82 -3.18 12.69 -8.38
C LEU A 82 -1.99 11.82 -8.81
N LEU A 83 -1.76 10.73 -8.08
CA LEU A 83 -0.72 9.74 -8.38
C LEU A 83 -1.27 8.51 -9.10
N GLY A 84 -2.52 8.13 -8.82
CA GLY A 84 -3.17 7.00 -9.47
C GLY A 84 -4.20 6.31 -8.58
N PHE A 85 -4.54 5.07 -8.96
CA PHE A 85 -5.61 4.29 -8.35
C PHE A 85 -5.13 2.90 -7.92
N ALA A 86 -5.69 2.38 -6.83
CA ALA A 86 -5.53 0.98 -6.45
C ALA A 86 -6.29 0.07 -7.44
N ASN A 87 -5.68 -1.06 -7.81
CA ASN A 87 -6.28 -2.00 -8.78
C ASN A 87 -7.51 -2.76 -8.22
N SER A 88 -7.77 -2.64 -6.93
CA SER A 88 -8.84 -3.37 -6.22
C SER A 88 -10.23 -2.74 -6.36
N TYR A 89 -10.32 -1.52 -6.85
CA TYR A 89 -11.57 -0.77 -6.97
C TYR A 89 -11.76 -0.21 -8.38
N ASN A 90 -13.02 -0.03 -8.77
CA ASN A 90 -13.39 0.48 -10.09
C ASN A 90 -13.53 2.02 -10.09
N ASP A 91 -12.83 2.72 -9.19
CA ASP A 91 -12.83 4.18 -9.10
C ASP A 91 -12.39 4.82 -10.41
N ALA A 92 -11.53 4.17 -11.20
CA ALA A 92 -11.18 4.67 -12.54
C ALA A 92 -12.38 4.70 -13.51
N SER A 93 -13.49 3.99 -13.24
CA SER A 93 -14.72 4.13 -14.02
C SER A 93 -15.65 5.23 -13.49
N GLU A 94 -15.65 5.46 -12.18
CA GLU A 94 -16.50 6.47 -11.53
C GLU A 94 -15.84 7.87 -11.59
N TYR A 95 -14.52 7.89 -11.43
CA TYR A 95 -13.62 9.04 -11.42
C TYR A 95 -12.41 8.76 -12.35
N PRO A 96 -12.60 8.71 -13.68
CA PRO A 96 -11.53 8.35 -14.63
C PRO A 96 -10.33 9.30 -14.63
N THR A 97 -10.50 10.51 -14.12
CA THR A 97 -9.46 11.53 -13.95
C THR A 97 -9.09 11.78 -12.49
N GLY A 98 -9.61 10.96 -11.57
CA GLY A 98 -9.47 11.11 -10.13
C GLY A 98 -10.53 12.02 -9.53
N GLN A 99 -10.53 12.08 -8.20
CA GLN A 99 -11.25 13.11 -7.46
C GLN A 99 -10.54 14.46 -7.66
N ASP A 100 -11.30 15.53 -7.84
CA ASP A 100 -10.85 16.92 -8.06
C ASP A 100 -10.53 17.59 -6.72
N ILE A 101 -9.37 17.25 -6.13
CA ILE A 101 -8.98 17.60 -4.74
C ILE A 101 -7.71 18.48 -4.71
N ILE A 102 -7.39 19.23 -5.77
CA ILE A 102 -6.10 19.95 -5.83
C ILE A 102 -6.11 21.23 -4.98
N GLY A 103 -5.06 21.42 -4.16
CA GLY A 103 -4.86 22.63 -3.34
C GLY A 103 -5.52 22.61 -1.96
N ASP A 104 -6.22 21.53 -1.64
CA ASP A 104 -7.00 21.37 -0.41
C ASP A 104 -6.14 21.13 0.82
N GLU A 105 -6.50 21.77 1.94
CA GLU A 105 -5.74 21.73 3.19
C GLU A 105 -6.07 20.51 4.05
N ILE A 106 -5.02 19.87 4.57
CA ILE A 106 -5.10 18.78 5.55
C ILE A 106 -4.17 19.12 6.71
N VAL A 107 -4.69 19.11 7.92
CA VAL A 107 -3.96 19.39 9.15
C VAL A 107 -3.78 18.09 9.93
N ILE A 108 -2.53 17.75 10.24
CA ILE A 108 -2.16 16.55 10.98
C ILE A 108 -1.30 16.97 12.17
N HIS A 109 -1.85 16.90 13.38
CA HIS A 109 -1.13 17.14 14.62
C HIS A 109 -1.46 16.06 15.64
N GLN A 110 -0.65 15.97 16.69
CA GLN A 110 -0.81 14.97 17.74
C GLN A 110 -2.20 15.02 18.39
N ASP A 111 -2.71 16.22 18.66
CA ASP A 111 -3.96 16.48 19.36
C ASP A 111 -5.10 16.95 18.44
N TYR A 112 -4.85 17.08 17.15
CA TYR A 112 -5.83 17.58 16.19
C TYR A 112 -5.62 17.01 14.78
N PHE A 113 -6.71 16.63 14.14
CA PHE A 113 -6.74 16.27 12.73
C PHE A 113 -7.86 17.02 12.03
N SER A 114 -7.60 17.54 10.83
CA SER A 114 -8.64 18.09 9.97
C SER A 114 -8.39 17.77 8.50
N SER A 115 -9.42 17.27 7.85
CA SER A 115 -9.51 17.16 6.39
C SER A 115 -10.69 17.98 5.85
N LYS A 116 -11.13 19.00 6.60
CA LYS A 116 -12.20 19.92 6.17
C LYS A 116 -11.85 20.70 4.91
N GLY A 117 -10.56 20.84 4.57
CA GLY A 117 -10.14 21.47 3.32
C GLY A 117 -10.56 20.73 2.06
N LEU A 118 -10.98 19.46 2.15
CA LEU A 118 -11.52 18.68 1.02
C LEU A 118 -12.99 19.08 0.72
N GLU A 119 -13.22 20.36 0.41
CA GLU A 119 -14.56 20.98 0.38
C GLU A 119 -15.55 20.31 -0.58
N GLY A 120 -15.07 19.70 -1.67
CA GLY A 120 -15.89 19.00 -2.66
C GLY A 120 -16.35 17.58 -2.26
N TYR A 121 -15.86 17.04 -1.14
CA TYR A 121 -15.99 15.63 -0.80
C TYR A 121 -16.44 15.42 0.65
N GLU A 122 -17.75 15.58 0.90
CA GLU A 122 -18.34 15.49 2.26
C GLU A 122 -17.96 14.21 3.01
N ALA A 123 -17.83 13.08 2.29
CA ALA A 123 -17.47 11.79 2.86
C ALA A 123 -16.06 11.74 3.48
N TYR A 124 -15.18 12.70 3.13
CA TYR A 124 -13.80 12.77 3.63
C TYR A 124 -13.55 14.02 4.49
N GLN A 125 -14.58 14.79 4.84
CA GLN A 125 -14.44 16.01 5.65
C GLN A 125 -14.57 15.72 7.15
N TYR A 126 -13.43 15.43 7.79
CA TYR A 126 -13.35 15.13 9.22
C TYR A 126 -12.67 16.25 9.99
N GLU A 127 -13.06 16.38 11.26
CA GLU A 127 -12.36 17.15 12.27
C GLU A 127 -12.36 16.33 13.56
N LEU A 128 -11.17 16.01 14.08
CA LEU A 128 -11.01 15.13 15.24
C LEU A 128 -10.11 15.82 16.27
N THR A 129 -10.56 15.82 17.53
CA THR A 129 -9.73 16.19 18.69
C THR A 129 -9.13 14.94 19.32
N ASN A 130 -7.83 14.98 19.63
CA ASN A 130 -7.04 13.84 20.10
C ASN A 130 -7.20 12.59 19.20
N PRO A 131 -6.95 12.72 17.89
CA PRO A 131 -7.01 11.59 16.96
C PRO A 131 -6.01 10.51 17.38
N ARG A 132 -6.35 9.25 17.09
CA ARG A 132 -5.40 8.14 17.18
C ARG A 132 -4.84 7.87 15.80
N TYR A 133 -3.53 8.03 15.66
CA TYR A 133 -2.80 7.57 14.49
C TYR A 133 -2.22 6.18 14.75
N SER A 134 -2.18 5.32 13.75
CA SER A 134 -1.57 4.02 13.90
C SER A 134 -0.91 3.57 12.61
N ILE A 135 0.28 2.98 12.73
CA ILE A 135 0.90 2.24 11.64
C ILE A 135 0.15 0.92 11.51
N THR A 136 -0.43 0.68 10.34
CA THR A 136 -1.11 -0.58 10.04
C THR A 136 -0.27 -1.52 9.20
N GLN A 137 0.65 -0.96 8.41
CA GLN A 137 1.53 -1.74 7.55
C GLN A 137 2.90 -1.09 7.45
N ARG A 138 3.96 -1.91 7.35
CA ARG A 138 5.30 -1.46 6.96
C ARG A 138 5.87 -2.38 5.91
N HIS A 139 6.29 -1.78 4.81
CA HIS A 139 6.84 -2.44 3.63
C HIS A 139 8.24 -1.90 3.40
N TYR A 140 9.16 -2.76 2.99
CA TYR A 140 10.58 -2.39 2.88
C TYR A 140 11.08 -2.43 1.43
N ASN A 141 10.15 -2.39 0.49
CA ASN A 141 10.33 -2.30 -0.96
C ASN A 141 8.98 -2.23 -1.67
N ARG A 142 8.99 -1.73 -2.91
CA ARG A 142 7.79 -1.59 -3.76
C ARG A 142 7.04 -2.90 -3.96
N ASP A 143 7.74 -4.01 -4.16
CA ASP A 143 7.09 -5.28 -4.47
C ASP A 143 6.27 -5.80 -3.29
N SER A 144 6.79 -5.67 -2.06
CA SER A 144 6.06 -6.05 -0.85
C SER A 144 4.79 -5.22 -0.65
N PHE A 145 4.85 -3.92 -0.95
CA PHE A 145 3.71 -3.02 -0.92
C PHE A 145 2.67 -3.40 -1.97
N TYR A 146 3.09 -3.56 -3.23
CA TYR A 146 2.20 -3.94 -4.32
C TYR A 146 1.50 -5.28 -4.06
N ARG A 147 2.21 -6.28 -3.50
CA ARG A 147 1.61 -7.60 -3.22
C ARG A 147 0.42 -7.51 -2.27
N VAL A 148 0.48 -6.66 -1.25
CA VAL A 148 -0.58 -6.48 -0.25
C VAL A 148 -1.65 -5.51 -0.75
N ASN A 149 -1.24 -4.35 -1.23
CA ASN A 149 -2.13 -3.22 -1.47
C ASN A 149 -2.67 -3.15 -2.90
N LYS A 150 -2.07 -3.89 -3.85
CA LYS A 150 -2.40 -3.85 -5.28
C LYS A 150 -2.38 -2.43 -5.87
N LEU A 151 -1.52 -1.58 -5.30
CA LEU A 151 -1.31 -0.20 -5.72
C LEU A 151 0.10 -0.08 -6.27
N ASP A 152 0.21 0.34 -7.53
CA ASP A 152 1.48 0.57 -8.21
C ASP A 152 1.62 2.06 -8.49
N LEU A 153 2.46 2.74 -7.71
CA LEU A 153 2.72 4.17 -7.86
C LEU A 153 4.10 4.37 -8.49
N PRO A 154 4.20 5.01 -9.67
CA PRO A 154 5.49 5.25 -10.34
C PRO A 154 6.49 6.06 -9.51
N ILE A 155 6.00 6.81 -8.52
CA ILE A 155 6.81 7.63 -7.62
C ILE A 155 7.56 6.82 -6.55
N ILE A 156 7.14 5.57 -6.32
CA ILE A 156 7.77 4.67 -5.35
C ILE A 156 8.93 3.93 -6.01
N GLY A 157 10.13 4.16 -5.49
CA GLY A 157 11.35 3.46 -5.87
C GLY A 157 11.34 2.00 -5.43
N ILE A 158 12.13 1.16 -6.12
CA ILE A 158 12.16 -0.28 -5.85
C ILE A 158 12.56 -0.61 -4.40
N ASN A 159 13.42 0.20 -3.79
CA ASN A 159 13.94 0.00 -2.43
C ASN A 159 13.30 0.92 -1.40
N ASP A 160 12.25 1.66 -1.75
CA ASP A 160 11.61 2.57 -0.81
C ASP A 160 10.90 1.78 0.29
N GLU A 161 10.97 2.32 1.50
CA GLU A 161 10.17 1.88 2.64
C GLU A 161 8.86 2.67 2.69
N MET A 162 7.77 1.96 2.90
CA MET A 162 6.42 2.49 2.93
C MET A 162 5.77 2.17 4.26
N THR A 163 5.26 3.19 4.94
CA THR A 163 4.49 3.07 6.19
C THR A 163 3.06 3.52 5.92
N VAL A 164 2.10 2.60 6.10
CA VAL A 164 0.66 2.90 5.97
C VAL A 164 0.12 3.32 7.33
N ILE A 165 -0.55 4.47 7.34
CA ILE A 165 -0.99 5.17 8.55
C ILE A 165 -2.51 5.34 8.48
N ASP A 166 -3.20 4.78 9.47
CA ASP A 166 -4.63 4.96 9.71
C ASP A 166 -4.88 6.06 10.73
N ILE A 167 -6.04 6.70 10.63
CA ILE A 167 -6.52 7.70 11.58
C ILE A 167 -7.87 7.23 12.13
N ALA A 168 -8.07 7.44 13.41
CA ALA A 168 -9.33 7.12 14.07
C ALA A 168 -9.69 8.17 15.11
N GLU A 169 -10.97 8.23 15.42
CA GLU A 169 -11.48 8.91 16.61
C GLU A 169 -10.80 8.38 17.89
N ALA A 170 -10.74 9.24 18.91
CA ALA A 170 -10.29 8.87 20.25
C ALA A 170 -11.05 7.63 20.76
N SER A 171 -10.36 6.74 21.49
CA SER A 171 -10.89 5.42 21.89
C SER A 171 -12.27 5.49 22.57
N PRO A 172 -13.24 4.62 22.22
CA PRO A 172 -13.15 3.45 21.32
C PRO A 172 -13.49 3.77 19.84
N GLY A 173 -13.18 4.98 19.38
CA GLY A 173 -13.63 5.54 18.11
C GLY A 173 -13.24 4.77 16.84
N LEU A 174 -14.07 4.97 15.80
CA LEU A 174 -13.97 4.33 14.50
C LEU A 174 -12.86 4.96 13.64
N GLY A 175 -12.32 4.16 12.71
CA GLY A 175 -11.43 4.68 11.66
C GLY A 175 -12.22 5.53 10.67
N ILE A 176 -11.56 6.53 10.10
CA ILE A 176 -12.12 7.37 9.04
C ILE A 176 -11.75 6.81 7.66
N PRO A 177 -12.53 7.08 6.59
CA PRO A 177 -12.33 6.51 5.25
C PRO A 177 -11.22 7.23 4.46
N LEU A 178 -10.12 7.59 5.13
CA LEU A 178 -8.89 8.08 4.52
C LEU A 178 -7.70 7.73 5.40
N GLY A 179 -6.53 7.64 4.80
CA GLY A 179 -5.27 7.41 5.51
C GLY A 179 -4.09 8.01 4.76
N PHE A 180 -2.89 7.73 5.26
CA PHE A 180 -1.67 8.22 4.66
C PHE A 180 -0.70 7.08 4.35
N LEU A 181 0.11 7.33 3.34
CA LEU A 181 1.29 6.53 3.03
C LEU A 181 2.51 7.45 3.14
N ASP A 182 3.37 7.15 4.10
CA ASP A 182 4.70 7.74 4.24
C ASP A 182 5.72 6.90 3.45
N VAL A 183 6.45 7.55 2.55
CA VAL A 183 7.53 6.94 1.76
C VAL A 183 8.87 7.54 2.19
N ASN A 184 9.69 6.73 2.89
CA ASN A 184 11.01 7.09 3.42
C ASN A 184 11.08 8.41 4.21
N HIS A 185 9.99 8.85 4.86
CA HIS A 185 9.92 10.16 5.52
C HIS A 185 10.25 11.33 4.58
N SER A 186 9.95 11.16 3.28
CA SER A 186 10.31 12.11 2.22
C SER A 186 9.10 12.55 1.38
N LYS A 187 8.08 11.69 1.30
CA LYS A 187 6.83 11.95 0.58
C LYS A 187 5.68 11.45 1.44
N LEU A 188 4.67 12.31 1.59
CA LEU A 188 3.41 11.93 2.20
C LEU A 188 2.37 11.82 1.09
N ILE A 189 1.66 10.70 1.09
CA ILE A 189 0.63 10.40 0.10
C ILE A 189 -0.68 10.28 0.84
N LEU A 190 -1.67 11.06 0.43
CA LEU A 190 -3.05 10.89 0.85
C LEU A 190 -3.64 9.69 0.11
N TRP A 191 -4.29 8.80 0.85
CA TRP A 191 -5.01 7.67 0.30
C TRP A 191 -6.48 7.76 0.69
N ILE A 192 -7.33 7.96 -0.32
CA ILE A 192 -8.79 8.02 -0.20
C ILE A 192 -9.39 6.97 -1.13
N GLU A 193 -10.08 5.97 -0.58
CA GLU A 193 -10.65 4.83 -1.32
C GLU A 193 -9.62 4.17 -2.25
N ALA A 194 -9.78 4.27 -3.58
CA ALA A 194 -8.76 3.80 -4.51
C ALA A 194 -7.79 4.91 -4.93
N ALA A 195 -8.14 6.18 -4.78
CA ALA A 195 -7.35 7.30 -5.27
C ALA A 195 -6.21 7.67 -4.31
N THR A 196 -5.06 8.01 -4.89
CA THR A 196 -3.89 8.47 -4.14
C THR A 196 -3.37 9.79 -4.66
N PHE A 197 -2.96 10.66 -3.76
CA PHE A 197 -2.51 12.01 -4.08
C PHE A 197 -1.20 12.31 -3.36
N GLU A 198 -0.24 12.93 -4.06
CA GLU A 198 0.96 13.45 -3.40
C GLU A 198 0.57 14.69 -2.60
N LEU A 199 1.06 14.76 -1.36
CA LEU A 199 0.93 15.93 -0.51
C LEU A 199 2.24 16.71 -0.49
N ILE A 200 2.09 18.04 -0.49
CA ILE A 200 3.18 18.97 -0.23
C ILE A 200 2.93 19.66 1.10
N ARG A 201 4.01 19.83 1.87
CA ARG A 201 3.95 20.52 3.14
C ARG A 201 3.68 22.00 2.88
N VAL A 202 2.77 22.59 3.65
CA VAL A 202 2.56 24.03 3.63
C VAL A 202 3.62 24.65 4.51
N ASP A 203 4.58 25.33 3.89
CA ASP A 203 5.57 26.06 4.65
C ASP A 203 4.88 27.18 5.44
N GLU A 204 5.02 27.19 6.76
CA GLU A 204 4.54 28.28 7.63
C GLU A 204 5.20 29.64 7.30
N SER A 205 6.21 29.64 6.41
CA SER A 205 7.00 30.81 6.04
C SER A 205 6.45 31.64 4.88
N GLY A 206 5.33 31.26 4.26
CA GLY A 206 4.57 32.14 3.37
C GLY A 206 5.35 32.80 2.21
N ASN A 207 6.45 32.21 1.75
CA ASN A 207 7.18 32.75 0.60
C ASN A 207 6.71 32.06 -0.69
N LYS A 208 5.87 32.81 -1.41
CA LYS A 208 5.65 32.66 -2.86
C LYS A 208 6.89 33.03 -3.66
#